data_AF-A0AA87MLC7-F1
#
_entry.id   AF-A0AA87MLC7-F1
#
_cell.length_a   1.000
_cell.length_b   1.000
_cell.length_c   1.000
_cell.angle_alpha   90.00
_cell.angle_beta   90.00
_cell.angle_gamma   90.00
#
_symmetry.space_group_name_H-M   'P 1'
#
loop_
_entity.id
_entity.type
_entity.pdbx_description
1 polymer ?
#
loop_
_entity_poly.entity_id
_entity_poly.type
_entity_poly.pdbx_seq_one_letter_code
_entity_poly.pdbx_strand_id
1 'polypeptide(L)'
;MINALVDLKALVGINPSDLDMDDTKKLTTDKTAFEEILESAADNALKLIQSWGYVVPSESLYPRELRRAEILLVKAEVIEEFGLIDVVDPEEIQVGGQDGERRKFRKLTTEERGDKAAQFRNRAYFTLFGKYPELQSGFA
;
A
#
# COMPACT_ATOMS: atom_id res chain seq x y z
N MET A 1 2.81 -0.10 -15.07
CA MET A 1 1.76 -0.85 -14.33
C MET A 1 1.61 -2.29 -14.82
N ILE A 2 1.51 -3.24 -13.89
CA ILE A 2 1.33 -4.68 -14.08
C ILE A 2 -0.17 -5.04 -14.04
N ASN A 3 -0.90 -4.54 -13.03
CA ASN A 3 -2.36 -4.63 -12.95
C ASN A 3 -3.00 -3.49 -13.75
N ALA A 4 -4.25 -3.68 -14.19
CA ALA A 4 -5.03 -2.56 -14.68
C ALA A 4 -5.40 -1.64 -13.50
N LEU A 5 -5.50 -0.33 -13.75
CA LEU A 5 -5.80 0.66 -12.73
C LEU A 5 -7.10 0.36 -11.95
N VAL A 6 -8.13 -0.13 -12.65
CA VAL A 6 -9.42 -0.51 -12.03
C VAL A 6 -9.27 -1.68 -11.05
N ASP A 7 -8.43 -2.66 -11.39
CA ASP A 7 -8.16 -3.82 -10.54
C ASP A 7 -7.32 -3.40 -9.34
N LEU A 8 -6.31 -2.56 -9.57
CA LEU A 8 -5.44 -2.03 -8.53
C LEU A 8 -6.28 -1.28 -7.48
N LYS A 9 -7.16 -0.38 -7.93
CA LYS A 9 -8.11 0.36 -7.10
C LYS A 9 -8.97 -0.54 -6.24
N ALA A 10 -9.48 -1.65 -6.80
CA ALA A 10 -10.30 -2.61 -6.06
C ALA A 10 -9.47 -3.46 -5.06
N LEU A 11 -8.21 -3.75 -5.35
CA LEU A 11 -7.40 -4.73 -4.63
C LEU A 11 -6.47 -4.15 -3.56
N VAL A 12 -6.10 -2.86 -3.64
CA VAL A 12 -5.27 -2.21 -2.61
C VAL A 12 -5.97 -2.15 -1.25
N GLY A 13 -7.31 -2.14 -1.25
CA GLY A 13 -8.13 -2.13 -0.04
C GLY A 13 -7.86 -0.88 0.79
N ILE A 14 -7.81 0.28 0.13
CA ILE A 14 -7.67 1.61 0.72
C ILE A 14 -8.86 2.42 0.23
N ASN A 15 -9.63 3.01 1.15
CA ASN A 15 -10.68 3.93 0.74
C ASN A 15 -10.06 5.31 0.51
N PRO A 16 -10.37 5.99 -0.61
CA PRO A 16 -9.88 7.34 -0.88
C PRO A 16 -10.23 8.34 0.23
N SER A 17 -11.38 8.16 0.89
CA SER A 17 -11.81 8.97 2.03
C SER A 17 -10.85 8.89 3.22
N ASP A 18 -10.15 7.78 3.40
CA ASP A 18 -9.17 7.60 4.48
C ASP A 18 -7.91 8.46 4.23
N LEU A 19 -7.74 8.93 2.99
CA LEU A 19 -6.67 9.81 2.54
C LEU A 19 -7.14 11.27 2.38
N ASP A 20 -8.34 11.60 2.85
CA ASP A 20 -8.98 12.90 2.64
C ASP A 20 -9.21 13.23 1.13
N MET A 21 -9.43 12.23 0.28
CA MET A 21 -9.59 12.37 -1.18
C MET A 21 -11.03 12.13 -1.66
N ASP A 22 -11.45 12.90 -2.67
CA ASP A 22 -12.71 12.73 -3.40
C ASP A 22 -12.48 11.92 -4.67
N ASP A 23 -12.99 10.69 -4.68
CA ASP A 23 -12.86 9.72 -5.78
C ASP A 23 -14.06 9.76 -6.75
N THR A 24 -14.91 10.79 -6.67
CA THR A 24 -16.04 10.98 -7.58
C THR A 24 -15.75 11.99 -8.70
N LYS A 25 -14.75 12.83 -8.50
CA LYS A 25 -14.39 13.91 -9.43
C LYS A 25 -13.16 13.53 -10.25
N LYS A 26 -13.31 13.61 -11.56
CA LYS A 26 -12.20 13.49 -12.49
C LYS A 26 -11.42 14.80 -12.56
N LEU A 27 -10.11 14.67 -12.64
CA LEU A 27 -9.16 15.73 -12.94
C LEU A 27 -9.12 15.99 -14.45
N THR A 28 -8.31 16.96 -14.86
CA THR A 28 -8.08 17.28 -16.29
C THR A 28 -7.47 16.12 -17.08
N THR A 29 -6.90 15.14 -16.38
CA THR A 29 -6.30 13.91 -16.91
C THR A 29 -7.32 12.78 -17.14
N ASP A 30 -8.61 13.03 -16.90
CA ASP A 30 -9.70 12.04 -16.95
C ASP A 30 -9.62 10.91 -15.89
N LYS A 31 -8.72 11.07 -14.91
CA LYS A 31 -8.53 10.20 -13.74
C LYS A 31 -8.95 10.90 -12.45
N THR A 32 -9.30 10.17 -11.40
CA THR A 32 -9.47 10.74 -10.06
C THR A 32 -8.11 11.01 -9.41
N ALA A 33 -8.08 11.84 -8.36
CA ALA A 33 -6.83 12.09 -7.61
C ALA A 33 -6.26 10.79 -7.01
N PHE A 34 -7.13 9.89 -6.57
CA PHE A 34 -6.71 8.58 -6.07
C PHE A 34 -6.11 7.72 -7.18
N GLU A 35 -6.71 7.73 -8.37
CA GLU A 35 -6.23 7.00 -9.54
C GLU A 35 -4.83 7.46 -10.00
N GLU A 36 -4.55 8.77 -9.98
CA GLU A 36 -3.20 9.28 -10.28
C GLU A 36 -2.15 8.80 -9.27
N ILE A 37 -2.51 8.75 -7.98
CA ILE A 37 -1.63 8.24 -6.92
C ILE A 37 -1.36 6.75 -7.12
N LEU A 38 -2.40 5.96 -7.40
CA LEU A 38 -2.25 4.53 -7.65
C LEU A 38 -1.35 4.26 -8.86
N GLU A 39 -1.47 5.05 -9.93
CA GLU A 39 -0.62 4.91 -11.10
C GLU A 39 0.85 5.28 -10.79
N SER A 40 1.08 6.39 -10.10
CA SER A 40 2.42 6.80 -9.67
C SER A 40 3.07 5.74 -8.78
N ALA A 41 2.33 5.25 -7.77
CA ALA A 41 2.80 4.22 -6.86
C ALA A 41 3.05 2.89 -7.57
N ALA A 42 2.26 2.54 -8.59
CA ALA A 42 2.48 1.34 -9.35
C ALA A 42 3.73 1.41 -10.25
N ASP A 43 4.04 2.59 -10.79
CA ASP A 43 5.28 2.82 -11.53
C ASP A 43 6.51 2.74 -10.62
N ASN A 44 6.40 3.25 -9.38
CA ASN A 44 7.46 3.11 -8.38
C ASN A 44 7.61 1.66 -7.90
N ALA A 45 6.51 0.94 -7.72
CA ALA A 45 6.51 -0.50 -7.45
C ALA A 45 7.23 -1.28 -8.55
N LEU A 46 6.98 -0.99 -9.82
CA LEU A 46 7.66 -1.64 -10.95
C LEU A 46 9.17 -1.38 -10.92
N LYS A 47 9.60 -0.13 -10.71
CA LYS A 47 11.02 0.23 -10.58
C LYS A 47 11.69 -0.50 -9.41
N LEU A 48 10.99 -0.62 -8.28
CA LEU A 48 11.49 -1.33 -7.10
C LEU A 48 11.64 -2.83 -7.35
N ILE A 49 10.66 -3.46 -8.02
CA ILE A 49 10.74 -4.87 -8.40
C ILE A 49 11.94 -5.12 -9.33
N GLN A 50 12.15 -4.23 -10.30
CA GLN A 50 13.30 -4.30 -11.21
C GLN A 50 14.63 -4.09 -10.47
N SER A 51 14.69 -3.19 -9.49
CA SER A 51 15.91 -2.94 -8.70
C SER A 51 16.29 -4.11 -7.79
N TRP A 52 15.31 -4.93 -7.38
CA TRP A 52 15.56 -6.21 -6.71
C TRP A 52 16.13 -7.30 -7.63
N GLY A 53 16.26 -7.03 -8.93
CA GLY A 53 16.73 -8.00 -9.93
C GLY A 53 15.67 -9.00 -10.37
N TYR A 54 14.38 -8.74 -10.10
CA TYR A 54 13.30 -9.57 -10.63
C TYR A 54 13.12 -9.32 -12.13
N VAL A 55 13.21 -10.37 -12.93
CA VAL A 55 13.00 -10.27 -14.38
C VAL A 55 11.49 -10.22 -14.65
N VAL A 56 11.01 -9.05 -15.04
CA VAL A 56 9.61 -8.85 -15.41
C VAL A 56 9.37 -9.44 -16.80
N PRO A 57 8.54 -10.49 -16.94
CA PRO A 57 8.29 -11.10 -18.25
C PRO A 57 7.52 -10.13 -19.15
N SER A 58 7.88 -10.08 -20.43
CA SER A 58 7.18 -9.27 -21.45
C SER A 58 5.95 -9.99 -22.01
N GLU A 59 5.13 -10.56 -21.12
CA GLU A 59 3.96 -11.34 -21.49
C GLU A 59 2.68 -10.50 -21.46
N SER A 60 1.67 -10.91 -22.24
CA SER A 60 0.34 -10.29 -22.22
C SER A 60 -0.41 -10.52 -20.91
N LEU A 61 0.02 -11.49 -20.11
CA LEU A 61 -0.57 -11.86 -18.82
C LEU A 61 0.55 -12.08 -17.80
N TYR A 62 0.77 -11.11 -16.93
CA TYR A 62 1.77 -11.23 -15.88
C TYR A 62 1.49 -12.40 -14.91
N PRO A 63 2.52 -12.99 -14.28
CA PRO A 63 2.34 -13.96 -13.20
C PRO A 63 1.52 -13.40 -12.05
N ARG A 64 0.81 -14.29 -11.34
CA ARG A 64 -0.05 -13.89 -10.21
C ARG A 64 0.77 -13.26 -9.09
N GLU A 65 1.96 -13.78 -8.86
CA GLU A 65 2.92 -13.37 -7.85
C GLU A 65 3.37 -11.93 -8.13
N LEU A 66 3.64 -11.62 -9.41
CA LEU A 66 4.01 -10.28 -9.85
C LEU A 66 2.86 -9.28 -9.67
N ARG A 67 1.64 -9.64 -10.08
CA ARG A 67 0.44 -8.82 -9.82
C ARG A 67 0.24 -8.56 -8.33
N ARG A 68 0.42 -9.58 -7.50
CA ARG A 68 0.26 -9.47 -6.04
C ARG A 68 1.35 -8.60 -5.42
N ALA A 69 2.58 -8.72 -5.89
CA ALA A 69 3.69 -7.91 -5.42
C ALA A 69 3.45 -6.42 -5.69
N GLU A 70 2.95 -6.06 -6.89
CA GLU A 70 2.59 -4.66 -7.19
C GLU A 70 1.54 -4.13 -6.20
N ILE A 71 0.46 -4.86 -5.94
CA ILE A 71 -0.59 -4.44 -5.00
C ILE A 71 -0.02 -4.18 -3.60
N LEU A 72 0.87 -5.06 -3.13
CA LEU A 72 1.50 -4.92 -1.81
C LEU A 72 2.42 -3.69 -1.76
N LEU A 73 3.17 -3.41 -2.83
CA LEU A 73 4.07 -2.26 -2.92
C LEU A 73 3.33 -0.94 -3.03
N VAL A 74 2.28 -0.88 -3.86
CA VAL A 74 1.40 0.29 -3.94
C VAL A 74 0.78 0.59 -2.57
N LYS A 75 0.35 -0.45 -1.85
CA LYS A 75 -0.15 -0.30 -0.48
C LYS A 75 0.92 0.23 0.48
N ALA A 76 2.15 -0.24 0.36
CA ALA A 76 3.28 0.25 1.18
C ALA A 76 3.52 1.75 0.96
N GLU A 77 3.56 2.17 -0.30
CA GLU A 77 3.82 3.55 -0.69
C GLU A 77 2.72 4.50 -0.22
N VAL A 78 1.45 4.13 -0.43
CA VAL A 78 0.32 4.95 0.02
C VAL A 78 0.30 5.09 1.55
N ILE A 79 0.64 4.02 2.29
CA ILE A 79 0.74 4.08 3.76
C ILE A 79 1.86 5.02 4.22
N GLU A 80 3.00 4.95 3.57
CA GLU A 80 4.19 5.72 3.90
C GLU A 80 3.98 7.22 3.64
N GLU A 81 3.44 7.58 2.47
CA GLU A 81 3.21 8.97 2.08
C GLU A 81 2.02 9.61 2.82
N PHE A 82 0.86 8.96 2.80
CA PHE A 82 -0.38 9.61 3.22
C PHE A 82 -0.79 9.28 4.66
N GLY A 83 -0.27 8.19 5.22
CA GLY A 83 -0.59 7.75 6.57
C GLY A 83 -2.05 7.33 6.70
N LEU A 84 -2.34 6.05 6.49
CA LEU A 84 -3.69 5.52 6.71
C LEU A 84 -4.15 5.77 8.16
N ILE A 85 -5.43 6.08 8.29
CA ILE A 85 -6.11 6.05 9.58
C ILE A 85 -6.14 4.59 10.03
N ASP A 86 -5.41 4.26 11.10
CA ASP A 86 -5.51 2.93 11.69
C ASP A 86 -6.60 2.92 12.76
N VAL A 87 -7.18 1.74 12.97
CA VAL A 87 -7.98 1.49 14.17
C VAL A 87 -6.98 1.45 15.32
N VAL A 88 -7.09 2.37 16.28
CA VAL A 88 -6.31 2.26 17.52
C VAL A 88 -6.68 0.93 18.17
N ASP A 89 -5.65 0.14 18.52
CA ASP A 89 -5.80 -1.12 19.22
C ASP A 89 -6.79 -0.96 20.40
N PRO A 90 -7.71 -1.91 20.66
CA PRO A 90 -8.71 -1.80 21.72
C PRO A 90 -8.13 -1.70 23.15
N GLU A 91 -6.81 -1.70 23.33
CA GLU A 91 -6.23 -1.50 24.66
C GLU A 91 -6.50 -0.09 25.23
N GLU A 92 -6.82 0.91 24.39
CA GLU A 92 -7.41 2.20 24.84
C GLU A 92 -8.95 2.21 24.75
N ILE A 93 -9.63 1.15 25.23
CA ILE A 93 -11.07 1.24 25.51
C ILE A 93 -11.26 2.19 26.69
N GLN A 94 -11.69 3.42 26.40
CA GLN A 94 -12.32 4.26 27.41
C GLN A 94 -13.71 3.66 27.67
N VAL A 95 -13.85 2.91 28.77
CA VAL A 95 -15.11 2.29 29.20
C VAL A 95 -16.07 3.41 29.65
N GLY A 96 -16.67 4.11 28.69
CA GLY A 96 -17.75 5.05 28.92
C GLY A 96 -19.04 4.25 29.14
N GLY A 97 -19.67 4.43 30.30
CA GLY A 97 -20.92 3.77 30.62
C GLY A 97 -22.02 3.97 29.57
N GLN A 98 -22.85 2.93 29.41
CA GLN A 98 -24.13 2.85 28.71
C GLN A 98 -24.21 3.10 27.20
N ASP A 99 -23.24 3.72 26.53
CA ASP A 99 -23.31 3.96 25.08
C ASP A 99 -22.04 3.47 24.37
N GLY A 100 -22.15 2.30 23.71
CA GLY A 100 -21.35 1.80 22.57
C GLY A 100 -19.82 2.02 22.57
N GLU A 101 -19.05 0.94 22.35
CA GLU A 101 -17.60 1.00 22.11
C GLU A 101 -17.22 2.11 21.10
N ARG A 102 -16.67 3.23 21.59
CA ARG A 102 -16.14 4.29 20.73
C ARG A 102 -14.71 3.94 20.33
N ARG A 103 -14.54 3.42 19.11
CA ARG A 103 -13.21 3.25 18.51
C ARG A 103 -12.61 4.63 18.25
N LYS A 104 -11.48 4.94 18.87
CA LYS A 104 -10.68 6.10 18.48
C LYS A 104 -9.88 5.71 17.24
N PHE A 105 -10.00 6.53 16.21
CA PHE A 105 -9.20 6.42 15.00
C PHE A 105 -8.02 7.38 15.16
N ARG A 106 -6.78 6.89 14.99
CA ARG A 106 -5.58 7.74 14.98
C ARG A 106 -4.81 7.54 13.69
N LYS A 107 -4.29 8.62 13.13
CA LYS A 107 -3.33 8.54 12.02
C LYS A 107 -2.05 7.91 12.57
N LEU A 108 -1.46 6.98 11.81
CA LEU A 108 -0.16 6.40 12.16
C LEU A 108 0.90 7.49 12.29
N THR A 109 1.81 7.34 13.24
CA THR A 109 3.04 8.15 13.32
C THR A 109 3.98 7.81 12.16
N THR A 110 4.96 8.66 11.88
CA THR A 110 5.92 8.43 10.78
C THR A 110 6.67 7.10 10.92
N GLU A 111 7.05 6.73 12.14
CA GLU A 111 7.75 5.48 12.44
C GLU A 111 6.84 4.27 12.17
N GLU A 112 5.61 4.28 12.71
CA GLU A 112 4.64 3.20 12.50
C GLU A 112 4.26 3.03 11.02
N ARG A 113 4.23 4.13 10.24
CA ARG A 113 4.05 4.08 8.78
C ARG A 113 5.21 3.36 8.11
N GLY A 114 6.44 3.73 8.46
CA GLY A 114 7.66 3.12 7.94
C GLY A 114 7.70 1.63 8.19
N ASP A 115 7.37 1.20 9.42
CA ASP A 115 7.32 -0.21 9.80
C ASP A 115 6.24 -0.98 9.03
N LYS A 116 5.04 -0.43 8.94
CA LYS A 116 3.91 -1.06 8.22
C LYS A 116 4.22 -1.16 6.72
N ALA A 117 4.79 -0.10 6.12
CA ALA A 117 5.25 -0.11 4.74
C ALA A 117 6.37 -1.14 4.53
N ALA A 118 7.34 -1.24 5.45
CA ALA A 118 8.40 -2.25 5.41
C ALA A 118 7.86 -3.69 5.45
N GLN A 119 6.83 -3.96 6.27
CA GLN A 119 6.17 -5.27 6.29
C GLN A 119 5.56 -5.64 4.93
N PHE A 120 4.89 -4.68 4.26
CA PHE A 120 4.35 -4.90 2.92
C PHE A 120 5.44 -5.09 1.87
N ARG A 121 6.53 -4.30 1.92
CA ARG A 121 7.71 -4.47 1.05
C ARG A 121 8.34 -5.86 1.22
N ASN A 122 8.54 -6.31 2.46
CA ASN A 122 9.08 -7.63 2.77
C ASN A 122 8.18 -8.75 2.26
N ARG A 123 6.86 -8.60 2.41
CA ARG A 123 5.88 -9.57 1.90
C ARG A 123 5.86 -9.61 0.36
N ALA A 124 6.01 -8.46 -0.30
CA ALA A 124 6.11 -8.38 -1.75
C ALA A 124 7.38 -9.10 -2.23
N TYR A 125 8.53 -8.84 -1.60
CA TYR A 125 9.79 -9.52 -1.89
C TYR A 125 9.66 -11.04 -1.70
N PHE A 126 9.12 -11.49 -0.57
CA PHE A 126 8.87 -12.92 -0.32
C PHE A 126 7.95 -13.54 -1.38
N THR A 127 6.93 -12.81 -1.82
CA THR A 127 6.00 -13.27 -2.87
C THR A 127 6.72 -13.53 -4.19
N LEU A 128 7.74 -12.73 -4.52
CA LEU A 128 8.50 -12.85 -5.77
C LEU A 128 9.63 -13.89 -5.69
N PHE A 129 10.31 -13.97 -4.55
CA PHE A 129 11.57 -14.72 -4.41
C PHE A 129 11.47 -15.95 -3.51
N GLY A 130 10.36 -16.15 -2.78
CA GLY A 130 10.18 -17.24 -1.83
C GLY A 130 11.08 -17.18 -0.58
N LYS A 131 11.82 -16.09 -0.40
CA LYS A 131 12.69 -15.81 0.73
C LYS A 131 12.55 -14.35 1.15
N TYR A 132 12.85 -14.04 2.41
CA TYR A 132 12.97 -12.65 2.85
C TYR A 132 14.24 -12.02 2.29
N PRO A 133 14.26 -10.70 2.07
CA PRO A 133 15.49 -10.03 1.69
C PRO A 133 16.53 -10.31 2.77
N GLU A 134 17.75 -10.65 2.34
CA GLU A 134 18.85 -10.76 3.28
C GLU A 134 18.98 -9.41 3.96
N LEU A 135 18.99 -9.40 5.30
CA LEU A 135 19.39 -8.23 6.07
C LEU A 135 20.80 -7.90 5.57
N GLN A 136 20.91 -6.95 4.65
CA GLN A 136 22.21 -6.41 4.30
C GLN A 136 22.82 -5.98 5.63
N SER A 137 23.95 -6.59 5.97
CA SER A 137 24.74 -6.15 7.11
C SER A 137 25.06 -4.67 6.91
N GLY A 138 24.38 -3.83 7.70
CA GLY A 138 24.71 -2.42 7.88
C GLY A 138 24.24 -1.49 6.76
N PHE A 139 23.12 -0.81 7.00
CA PHE A 139 23.13 0.64 6.90
C PHE A 139 22.79 1.19 8.29
N ALA A 140 23.82 1.79 8.91
CA ALA A 140 23.70 2.74 10.00
C ALA A 140 23.57 4.14 9.39
#